data_AF-A0A7C3RH18-F1
#
_entry.id   AF-A0A7C3RH18-F1
#
_cell.length_a   1.000
_cell.length_b   1.000
_cell.length_c   1.000
_cell.angle_alpha   90.00
_cell.angle_beta   90.00
_cell.angle_gamma   90.00
#
_symmetry.space_group_name_H-M   'P 1'
#
loop_
_entity.id
_entity.type
_entity.pdbx_description
1 polymer ?
#
loop_
_entity_poly.entity_id
_entity_poly.type
_entity_poly.pdbx_seq_one_letter_code
_entity_poly.pdbx_strand_id
1 'polypeptide(L)'
;MPELEVKGKKLRLDEDGFLQDWEEWDEEVAQALAKDTRFSPQPIELTEEHWKIIKYLRDYFIKYGVAPPVRMLVKQCKKDVNPDCNLQYIYKLFPQGPAKDACRIAGLPKPTGCV
;
A
#
# COMPACT_ATOMS: atom_id res chain seq x y z
N MET A 1 17.36 -9.67 -6.17
CA MET A 1 16.39 -8.67 -5.66
C MET A 1 15.77 -7.99 -6.87
N PRO A 2 14.43 -8.02 -6.99
CA PRO A 2 13.72 -7.36 -8.07
C PRO A 2 13.91 -5.83 -8.02
N GLU A 3 13.76 -5.18 -9.18
CA GLU A 3 13.83 -3.72 -9.32
C GLU A 3 12.53 -3.20 -9.95
N LEU A 4 12.16 -1.97 -9.61
CA LEU A 4 11.06 -1.22 -10.21
C LEU A 4 11.61 0.06 -10.84
N GLU A 5 11.34 0.26 -12.12
CA GLU A 5 11.79 1.46 -12.83
C GLU A 5 10.69 2.54 -12.81
N VAL A 6 10.99 3.70 -12.22
CA VAL A 6 10.07 4.85 -12.12
C VAL A 6 10.84 6.12 -12.47
N LYS A 7 10.40 6.84 -13.51
CA LYS A 7 11.06 8.08 -14.01
C LYS A 7 12.57 7.91 -14.28
N GLY A 8 12.98 6.72 -14.75
CA GLY A 8 14.40 6.38 -15.01
C GLY A 8 15.22 6.07 -13.76
N LYS A 9 14.62 6.08 -12.56
CA LYS A 9 15.23 5.58 -11.31
C LYS A 9 14.93 4.10 -11.15
N LYS A 10 15.91 3.33 -10.71
CA LYS A 10 15.76 1.91 -10.38
C LYS A 10 15.62 1.75 -8.87
N LEU A 11 14.40 1.48 -8.44
CA LEU A 11 14.04 1.30 -7.04
C LEU A 11 14.18 -0.18 -6.67
N ARG A 12 14.77 -0.47 -5.52
CA ARG A 12 14.97 -1.85 -5.06
C ARG A 12 13.72 -2.37 -4.37
N LEU A 13 13.31 -3.57 -4.74
CA LEU A 13 12.21 -4.29 -4.09
C LEU A 13 12.72 -5.54 -3.37
N ASP A 14 12.01 -5.96 -2.32
CA ASP A 14 12.18 -7.28 -1.71
C ASP A 14 11.58 -8.39 -2.57
N GLU A 15 11.70 -9.64 -2.14
CA GLU A 15 11.19 -10.81 -2.88
C GLU A 15 9.66 -10.85 -2.99
N ASP A 16 8.95 -10.09 -2.16
CA ASP A 16 7.49 -9.96 -2.15
C ASP A 16 7.01 -8.66 -2.81
N GLY A 17 7.92 -7.87 -3.38
CA GLY A 17 7.62 -6.64 -4.11
C GLY A 17 7.44 -5.39 -3.25
N PHE A 18 7.87 -5.41 -1.99
CA PHE A 18 7.89 -4.23 -1.12
C PHE A 18 9.11 -3.38 -1.38
N LEU A 19 8.93 -2.06 -1.31
CA LEU A 19 10.01 -1.09 -1.48
C LEU A 19 11.03 -1.22 -0.35
N GLN A 20 12.30 -1.42 -0.70
CA GLN A 20 13.39 -1.55 0.28
C GLN A 20 13.67 -0.23 0.99
N ASP A 21 13.65 0.88 0.24
CA ASP A 21 13.82 2.23 0.77
C ASP A 21 12.49 3.00 0.67
N TRP A 22 11.76 3.04 1.78
CA TRP A 22 10.44 3.68 1.88
C TRP A 22 10.48 5.21 1.68
N GLU A 23 11.67 5.83 1.78
CA GLU A 23 11.88 7.26 1.56
C GLU A 23 11.87 7.61 0.06
N GLU A 24 12.19 6.65 -0.82
CA GLU A 24 12.17 6.84 -2.28
C GLU A 24 10.76 6.88 -2.89
N TRP A 25 9.73 6.63 -2.08
CA TRP A 25 8.35 6.61 -2.52
C TRP A 25 7.83 8.03 -2.84
N ASP A 26 7.21 8.16 -4.00
CA ASP A 26 6.32 9.26 -4.40
C ASP A 26 5.00 8.70 -4.98
N GLU A 27 4.09 9.58 -5.41
CA GLU A 27 2.79 9.15 -5.96
C GLU A 27 2.97 8.31 -7.24
N GLU A 28 4.00 8.58 -8.04
CA GLU A 28 4.30 7.80 -9.24
C GLU A 28 4.88 6.43 -8.93
N VAL A 29 5.66 6.30 -7.86
CA VAL A 29 6.08 4.99 -7.32
C VAL A 29 4.85 4.19 -6.89
N ALA A 30 3.89 4.82 -6.19
CA ALA A 30 2.64 4.15 -5.82
C ALA A 30 1.88 3.64 -7.04
N GLN A 31 1.76 4.46 -8.09
CA GLN A 31 1.12 4.05 -9.34
C GLN A 31 1.86 2.90 -10.03
N ALA A 32 3.20 2.92 -10.04
CA ALA A 32 4.00 1.84 -10.61
C ALA A 32 3.84 0.54 -9.82
N LEU A 33 3.86 0.60 -8.47
CA LEU A 33 3.62 -0.54 -7.59
C LEU A 33 2.21 -1.12 -7.76
N ALA A 34 1.20 -0.26 -7.93
CA ALA A 34 -0.19 -0.69 -8.14
C ALA A 34 -0.38 -1.43 -9.47
N LYS A 35 0.43 -1.11 -10.49
CA LYS A 35 0.42 -1.75 -11.81
C LYS A 35 1.37 -2.96 -11.93
N ASP A 36 2.19 -3.22 -10.91
CA ASP A 36 3.18 -4.28 -10.95
C ASP A 36 2.55 -5.67 -10.80
N THR A 37 2.33 -6.34 -11.93
CA THR A 37 1.70 -7.67 -12.01
C THR A 37 2.62 -8.81 -11.59
N ARG A 38 3.90 -8.55 -11.27
CA ARG A 38 4.82 -9.56 -10.72
C ARG A 38 4.43 -9.97 -9.30
N PHE A 39 3.80 -9.06 -8.56
CA PHE A 39 3.44 -9.23 -7.14
C PHE A 39 1.94 -9.11 -6.87
N SER A 40 1.13 -8.85 -7.91
CA SER A 40 -0.33 -8.86 -7.85
C SER A 40 -0.91 -9.53 -9.10
N PRO A 41 -1.90 -10.44 -8.98
CA PRO A 41 -2.49 -11.11 -10.14
C PRO A 41 -3.21 -10.13 -11.09
N GLN A 42 -3.61 -8.97 -10.59
CA GLN A 42 -4.24 -7.92 -11.38
C GLN A 42 -3.68 -6.54 -10.97
N PRO A 43 -3.51 -5.60 -11.92
CA PRO A 43 -3.19 -4.23 -11.59
C PRO A 43 -4.37 -3.57 -10.86
N ILE A 44 -4.07 -2.59 -10.02
CA ILE A 44 -5.07 -1.82 -9.27
C ILE A 44 -5.08 -0.39 -9.81
N GLU A 45 -6.26 0.09 -10.18
CA GLU A 45 -6.47 1.50 -10.52
C GLU A 45 -6.68 2.32 -9.24
N LEU A 46 -5.76 3.24 -8.97
CA LEU A 46 -5.78 4.04 -7.75
C LEU A 46 -6.79 5.18 -7.85
N THR A 47 -8.03 4.89 -7.47
CA THR A 47 -9.09 5.90 -7.27
C THR A 47 -8.83 6.75 -6.03
N GLU A 48 -9.61 7.83 -5.85
CA GLU A 48 -9.57 8.69 -4.65
C GLU A 48 -9.69 7.90 -3.33
N GLU A 49 -10.48 6.83 -3.32
CA GLU A 49 -10.64 5.99 -2.13
C GLU A 49 -9.36 5.23 -1.79
N HIS A 50 -8.64 4.73 -2.80
CA HIS A 50 -7.34 4.09 -2.63
C HIS A 50 -6.33 5.11 -2.09
N TRP A 51 -6.30 6.31 -2.66
CA TRP A 51 -5.37 7.37 -2.24
C TRP A 51 -5.57 7.78 -0.79
N LYS A 52 -6.81 7.88 -0.30
CA LYS A 52 -7.09 8.15 1.12
C LYS A 52 -6.49 7.07 2.03
N ILE A 53 -6.63 5.80 1.67
CA ILE A 53 -6.07 4.68 2.43
C ILE A 53 -4.53 4.68 2.35
N ILE A 54 -3.96 4.85 1.16
CA ILE A 54 -2.51 4.88 0.91
C ILE A 54 -1.84 5.99 1.72
N LYS A 55 -2.40 7.22 1.65
CA LYS A 55 -1.89 8.38 2.38
C LYS A 55 -1.97 8.16 3.89
N TYR A 56 -3.10 7.63 4.39
CA TYR A 56 -3.21 7.26 5.81
C TYR A 56 -2.16 6.23 6.25
N LEU A 57 -1.95 5.16 5.47
CA LEU A 57 -0.94 4.13 5.79
C LEU A 57 0.46 4.75 5.87
N ARG A 58 0.80 5.60 4.90
CA ARG A 58 2.10 6.26 4.83
C ARG A 58 2.29 7.26 5.97
N ASP A 59 1.30 8.11 6.24
CA ASP A 59 1.35 9.08 7.35
C ASP A 59 1.47 8.38 8.71
N TYR A 60 0.74 7.28 8.89
CA TYR A 60 0.83 6.49 10.11
C TYR A 60 2.22 5.87 10.26
N PHE A 61 2.78 5.32 9.18
CA PHE A 61 4.13 4.74 9.20
C PHE A 61 5.20 5.80 9.48
N ILE A 62 5.17 6.95 8.81
CA ILE A 62 6.11 8.05 9.05
C ILE A 62 6.04 8.52 10.52
N LYS A 63 4.84 8.52 11.11
CA LYS A 63 4.64 8.98 12.49
C LYS A 63 5.04 7.94 13.55
N TYR A 64 4.79 6.65 13.32
CA TYR A 64 4.92 5.62 14.35
C TYR A 64 5.96 4.53 14.04
N GLY A 65 6.55 4.53 12.85
CA GLY A 65 7.56 3.55 12.40
C GLY A 65 7.01 2.15 12.12
N VAL A 66 5.69 1.98 12.09
CA VAL A 66 5.02 0.68 11.89
C VAL A 66 3.70 0.85 11.14
N ALA A 67 3.28 -0.17 10.39
CA ALA A 67 1.98 -0.19 9.73
C ALA A 67 0.84 -0.19 10.77
N PRO A 68 -0.27 0.52 10.53
CA PRO A 68 -1.40 0.52 11.46
C PRO A 68 -2.09 -0.86 11.49
N PRO A 69 -2.60 -1.29 12.65
CA PRO A 69 -3.39 -2.51 12.73
C PRO A 69 -4.69 -2.36 11.90
N VAL A 70 -5.18 -3.48 11.35
CA VAL A 70 -6.38 -3.51 10.47
C VAL A 70 -7.59 -2.80 11.09
N ARG A 71 -7.78 -2.91 12.41
CA ARG A 71 -8.85 -2.21 13.14
C ARG A 71 -8.77 -0.68 12.98
N MET A 72 -7.56 -0.11 13.04
CA MET A 72 -7.35 1.33 12.86
C MET A 72 -7.56 1.74 11.42
N LEU A 73 -7.10 0.92 10.46
CA LEU A 73 -7.33 1.13 9.04
C LEU A 73 -8.83 1.16 8.71
N VAL A 74 -9.61 0.18 9.18
CA VAL A 74 -11.07 0.14 9.00
C VAL A 74 -11.72 1.36 9.65
N LYS A 75 -11.30 1.75 10.86
CA LYS A 75 -11.83 2.94 11.54
C LYS A 75 -11.58 4.21 10.72
N GLN A 76 -10.38 4.37 10.14
CA GLN A 76 -10.07 5.52 9.30
C GLN A 76 -10.87 5.49 7.99
N CYS A 77 -10.96 4.33 7.34
CA CYS A 77 -11.74 4.15 6.13
C CYS A 77 -13.22 4.52 6.34
N LYS A 78 -13.80 4.16 7.49
CA LYS A 78 -15.15 4.59 7.88
C LYS A 78 -15.33 6.10 7.97
N LYS A 79 -14.29 6.80 8.42
CA LYS A 79 -14.33 8.24 8.63
C LYS A 79 -14.17 9.02 7.33
N ASP A 80 -13.22 8.61 6.49
CA ASP A 80 -12.74 9.45 5.38
C ASP A 80 -13.18 8.94 4.00
N VAL A 81 -13.49 7.65 3.87
CA VAL A 81 -13.83 7.01 2.59
C VAL A 81 -15.32 6.74 2.50
N ASN A 82 -15.83 5.84 3.34
CA ASN A 82 -17.21 5.38 3.31
C ASN A 82 -17.64 4.96 4.72
N PRO A 83 -18.72 5.53 5.31
CA PRO A 83 -19.21 5.18 6.66
C PRO A 83 -19.43 3.68 6.91
N ASP A 84 -19.79 2.94 5.87
CA ASP A 84 -20.03 1.50 5.91
C ASP A 84 -18.77 0.66 5.59
N CYS A 85 -17.63 1.31 5.43
CA CYS A 85 -16.36 0.65 5.15
C CYS A 85 -16.05 -0.42 6.19
N ASN A 86 -15.78 -1.63 5.72
CA ASN A 86 -15.39 -2.76 6.53
C ASN A 86 -14.19 -3.46 5.87
N LEU A 87 -13.73 -4.56 6.47
CA LEU A 87 -12.60 -5.29 5.92
C LEU A 87 -12.88 -5.79 4.49
N GLN A 88 -14.09 -6.25 4.19
CA GLN A 88 -14.47 -6.68 2.83
C GLN A 88 -14.38 -5.52 1.83
N TYR A 89 -14.75 -4.30 2.22
CA TYR A 89 -14.59 -3.11 1.38
C TYR A 89 -13.12 -2.85 1.05
N ILE A 90 -12.24 -2.97 2.04
CA ILE A 90 -10.80 -2.83 1.83
C ILE A 90 -10.30 -3.93 0.87
N TYR A 91 -10.80 -5.16 0.97
CA TYR A 91 -10.46 -6.22 0.00
C TYR A 91 -11.00 -5.96 -1.41
N LYS A 92 -12.10 -5.20 -1.57
CA LYS A 92 -12.58 -4.77 -2.89
C LYS A 92 -11.64 -3.75 -3.53
N LEU A 93 -11.07 -2.84 -2.74
CA LEU A 93 -10.08 -1.86 -3.19
C LEU A 93 -8.71 -2.51 -3.41
N PHE A 94 -8.32 -3.40 -2.51
CA PHE A 94 -7.01 -4.06 -2.48
C PHE A 94 -7.22 -5.58 -2.45
N PRO A 95 -7.30 -6.26 -3.62
CA PRO A 95 -7.69 -7.67 -3.72
C PRO A 95 -6.85 -8.65 -2.89
N GLN A 96 -5.55 -8.42 -2.73
CA GLN A 96 -4.68 -9.24 -1.86
C GLN A 96 -4.70 -8.78 -0.40
N GLY A 97 -5.49 -7.77 -0.07
CA GLY A 97 -5.72 -7.26 1.26
C GLY A 97 -4.80 -6.12 1.69
N PRO A 98 -5.01 -5.62 2.92
CA PRO A 98 -4.33 -4.41 3.40
C PRO A 98 -2.81 -4.58 3.55
N ALA A 99 -2.32 -5.78 3.86
CA ALA A 99 -0.89 -6.03 4.05
C ALA A 99 -0.15 -6.21 2.72
N LYS A 100 -0.66 -7.05 1.81
CA LYS A 100 0.04 -7.40 0.56
C LYS A 100 -0.11 -6.37 -0.55
N ASP A 101 -1.26 -5.70 -0.63
CA ASP A 101 -1.48 -4.67 -1.64
C ASP A 101 -1.38 -3.27 -1.03
N ALA A 102 -2.21 -2.93 -0.04
CA ALA A 102 -2.27 -1.53 0.42
C ALA A 102 -0.95 -1.04 1.02
N CYS A 103 -0.30 -1.82 1.91
CA CYS A 103 1.00 -1.45 2.49
C CYS A 103 2.11 -1.43 1.43
N ARG A 104 2.12 -2.41 0.51
CA ARG A 104 3.09 -2.48 -0.59
C ARG A 104 2.99 -1.24 -1.46
N ILE A 105 1.79 -0.89 -1.92
CA ILE A 105 1.54 0.29 -2.78
C ILE A 105 1.83 1.60 -2.04
N ALA A 106 1.58 1.65 -0.73
CA ALA A 106 1.94 2.79 0.11
C ALA A 106 3.46 2.93 0.39
N GLY A 107 4.28 2.02 -0.15
CA GLY A 107 5.74 2.07 -0.04
C GLY A 107 6.24 1.74 1.36
N LEU A 108 5.43 1.09 2.20
CA LEU A 108 5.88 0.64 3.51
C LEU A 108 6.78 -0.59 3.33
N PRO A 109 7.77 -0.79 4.22
CA PRO A 109 8.49 -2.06 4.26
C PRO A 109 7.52 -3.20 4.62
N LYS A 110 7.88 -4.43 4.24
CA LYS A 110 7.08 -5.63 4.52
C LYS A 110 6.70 -5.68 6.01
N PRO A 111 5.39 -5.67 6.35
CA PRO A 111 4.97 -5.66 7.74
C PRO A 111 5.35 -6.97 8.43
N THR A 112 6.25 -6.88 9.41
CA THR A 112 6.64 -7.99 10.28
C THR A 112 5.63 -8.11 11.42
N GLY A 113 4.55 -8.86 11.20
CA GLY A 113 3.55 -9.07 12.26
C GLY A 113 2.16 -9.54 11.86
N CYS A 114 1.92 -9.95 10.60
CA CYS A 114 0.66 -10.59 10.23
C CYS A 114 0.76 -12.12 10.39
N VAL A 115 0.59 -12.59 11.63
CA VAL A 115 0.21 -13.98 11.96
C VAL A 115 -1.08 -13.98 12.76
#